data_AF-A0A9D9C5Y9-F1
#
_entry.id   AF-A0A9D9C5Y9-F1
#
_cell.length_a   1.000
_cell.length_b   1.000
_cell.length_c   1.000
_cell.angle_alpha   90.00
_cell.angle_beta   90.00
_cell.angle_gamma   90.00
#
_symmetry.space_group_name_H-M   'P 1'
#
loop_
_entity.id
_entity.type
_entity.pdbx_description
1 polymer ?
#
loop_
_entity_poly.entity_id
_entity_poly.type
_entity_poly.pdbx_seq_one_letter_code
_entity_poly.pdbx_strand_id
1 'polypeptide(L)' 'MGNYDDIINLPHHVSKKHPQMSMYQRAAQFAPFACLTGHDSTLEQTAKQFQQNIIDQENNDDTY' A
#
# COMPACT_ATOMS: atom_id res chain seq x y z
N MET A 1 -5.49 28.52 -24.52
CA MET A 1 -4.32 28.71 -23.65
C MET A 1 -4.78 28.44 -22.25
N GLY A 2 -4.31 27.33 -21.69
CA GLY A 2 -4.62 26.96 -20.31
C GLY A 2 -3.91 27.91 -19.34
N ASN A 3 -4.42 28.00 -18.12
CA ASN A 3 -3.95 28.93 -17.09
C ASN A 3 -2.50 28.67 -16.61
N TYR A 4 -1.78 27.70 -17.20
CA TYR A 4 -0.47 27.25 -16.73
C TYR A 4 0.51 26.90 -17.88
N ASP A 5 0.17 27.24 -19.13
CA ASP A 5 1.00 26.92 -20.31
C ASP A 5 2.40 27.57 -20.24
N ASP A 6 2.52 28.67 -19.48
CA ASP A 6 3.75 29.44 -19.23
C ASP A 6 4.66 28.81 -18.16
N ILE A 7 4.13 27.96 -17.28
CA ILE A 7 4.88 27.36 -16.17
C ILE A 7 5.08 25.85 -16.26
N ILE A 8 4.26 25.13 -17.04
CA ILE A 8 4.25 23.65 -17.06
C ILE A 8 5.55 23.02 -17.57
N ASN A 9 6.29 23.73 -18.43
CA ASN A 9 7.54 23.27 -19.04
C ASN A 9 8.80 23.88 -18.38
N LEU A 10 8.66 24.59 -17.27
CA LEU A 10 9.81 25.17 -16.57
C LEU A 10 10.68 24.07 -15.95
N PRO A 11 12.02 24.23 -15.95
CA PRO A 11 12.91 23.27 -15.32
C PRO A 11 12.61 23.17 -13.82
N HIS A 12 12.49 21.95 -13.32
CA HIS A 12 12.30 21.72 -11.90
C HIS A 12 13.56 22.13 -11.13
N HIS A 13 13.38 22.90 -10.06
CA HIS A 13 14.50 23.29 -9.20
C HIS A 13 15.10 22.06 -8.49
N VAL A 14 16.42 21.90 -8.60
CA VAL A 14 17.18 20.89 -7.85
C VAL A 14 18.16 21.61 -6.94
N SER A 15 18.06 21.35 -5.63
CA SER A 15 18.94 21.96 -4.64
C SER A 15 20.38 21.48 -4.83
N LYS A 16 21.32 22.43 -4.86
CA LYS A 16 22.77 22.15 -4.90
C LYS A 16 23.32 21.68 -3.55
N LYS A 17 22.69 22.12 -2.45
CA LYS A 17 23.13 21.83 -1.08
C LYS A 17 22.52 20.53 -0.54
N HIS A 18 21.26 20.27 -0.87
CA HIS A 18 20.52 19.09 -0.43
C HIS A 18 20.15 18.27 -1.67
N PRO A 19 21.06 17.41 -2.16
CA PRO A 19 20.80 16.61 -3.35
C PRO A 19 19.58 15.71 -3.12
N GLN A 20 18.85 15.42 -4.19
CA GLN A 20 17.72 14.51 -4.11
C GLN A 20 18.18 13.09 -3.81
N MET A 21 17.37 12.38 -3.01
CA MET A 21 17.60 10.98 -2.70
C MET A 21 17.46 10.09 -3.95
N SER A 22 18.34 9.11 -4.12
CA SER A 22 18.24 8.14 -5.22
C SER A 22 16.99 7.29 -5.08
N MET A 23 16.46 6.73 -6.17
CA MET A 23 15.28 5.86 -6.13
C MET A 23 15.47 4.66 -5.19
N TYR A 24 16.67 4.08 -5.17
CA TYR A 24 17.03 2.99 -4.25
C TYR A 24 16.98 3.43 -2.78
N GLN A 25 17.57 4.58 -2.45
CA GLN A 25 17.54 5.11 -1.09
C GLN A 25 16.10 5.48 -0.66
N ARG A 26 15.27 5.97 -1.59
CA ARG A 26 13.84 6.18 -1.35
C ARG A 26 13.16 4.84 -1.00
N ALA A 27 13.42 3.77 -1.75
CA ALA A 27 12.86 2.44 -1.46
C ALA A 27 13.35 1.87 -0.13
N ALA A 28 14.63 2.08 0.21
CA ALA A 28 15.22 1.59 1.46
C ALA A 28 14.56 2.17 2.72
N GLN A 29 13.98 3.38 2.66
CA GLN A 29 13.19 3.94 3.77
C GLN A 29 11.96 3.08 4.10
N PHE A 30 11.41 2.38 3.10
CA PHE A 30 10.27 1.47 3.24
C PHE A 30 10.70 0.01 3.45
N ALA A 31 12.00 -0.28 3.54
CA ALA A 31 12.50 -1.62 3.81
C ALA A 31 11.94 -2.27 5.10
N PRO A 32 11.68 -1.54 6.21
CA PRO A 32 11.04 -2.12 7.40
C PRO A 32 9.65 -2.73 7.14
N PHE A 33 8.96 -2.30 6.07
CA PHE A 33 7.66 -2.85 5.66
C PHE A 33 7.80 -3.94 4.58
N ALA A 34 9.02 -4.22 4.10
CA ALA A 34 9.26 -5.32 3.16
C ALA A 34 9.01 -6.70 3.79
N CYS A 35 8.93 -6.78 5.13
CA CYS A 35 8.63 -8.00 5.88
C CYS A 35 7.20 -8.54 5.68
N LEU A 36 6.31 -7.79 4.99
CA LEU A 36 4.96 -8.24 4.65
C LEU A 36 4.91 -9.31 3.55
N THR A 37 6.04 -9.75 2.96
CA THR A 37 6.06 -10.97 2.14
C THR A 37 5.76 -12.26 2.94
N GLY A 38 5.58 -12.17 4.26
CA GLY A 38 5.05 -13.24 5.12
C GLY A 38 3.56 -13.07 5.51
N HIS A 39 2.91 -11.95 5.17
CA HIS A 39 1.52 -11.66 5.55
C HIS A 39 0.49 -12.32 4.64
N ASP A 40 0.89 -12.89 3.51
CA ASP A 40 -0.03 -13.67 2.67
C ASP A 40 -0.66 -14.81 3.49
N SER A 41 0.16 -15.47 4.32
CA SER A 41 -0.30 -16.53 5.22
C SER A 41 -1.26 -16.03 6.30
N THR A 42 -1.09 -14.81 6.82
CA THR A 42 -1.98 -14.25 7.84
C THR A 42 -3.28 -13.75 7.22
N LEU A 43 -3.22 -13.16 6.03
CA LEU A 43 -4.38 -12.78 5.22
C LEU A 43 -5.23 -14.00 4.84
N GLU A 44 -4.60 -15.08 4.37
CA GLU A 44 -5.28 -16.34 4.06
C GLU A 44 -5.94 -16.97 5.29
N GLN A 45 -5.28 -16.94 6.46
CA GLN A 45 -5.86 -17.44 7.71
C GLN A 45 -7.07 -16.62 8.15
N THR A 46 -6.98 -15.28 8.08
CA THR A 46 -8.09 -14.39 8.40
C THR A 46 -9.28 -14.59 7.44
N ALA A 47 -9.02 -14.77 6.14
CA ALA A 47 -10.06 -15.06 5.16
C ALA A 47 -10.78 -16.40 5.45
N LYS A 48 -10.02 -17.46 5.79
CA LYS A 48 -10.60 -18.76 6.18
C LYS A 48 -11.43 -18.67 7.45
N GLN A 49 -10.94 -17.97 8.48
CA GLN A 49 -11.69 -17.75 9.73
C GLN A 49 -13.00 -16.99 9.48
N PHE A 50 -12.98 -15.97 8.63
CA PHE A 50 -14.18 -15.22 8.28
C PHE A 50 -15.22 -16.07 7.54
N GLN A 51 -14.78 -16.89 6.58
CA GLN A 51 -15.65 -17.85 5.91
C GLN A 51 -16.27 -18.85 6.89
N GLN A 52 -15.46 -19.40 7.80
CA GLN A 52 -15.96 -20.33 8.82
C GLN A 52 -17.00 -19.66 9.72
N ASN A 53 -16.73 -18.43 10.18
CA ASN A 53 -17.68 -17.69 11.00
C ASN A 53 -19.00 -17.42 10.27
N ILE A 54 -18.98 -17.09 8.98
CA ILE A 54 -20.22 -16.92 8.19
C ILE A 54 -21.00 -18.24 8.14
N ILE A 55 -20.33 -19.35 7.81
CA ILE A 55 -20.94 -20.68 7.74
C ILE A 55 -21.53 -21.07 9.11
N ASP A 56 -20.82 -20.80 10.20
CA ASP A 56 -21.27 -21.11 11.55
C ASP A 56 -22.48 -20.24 11.98
N GLN A 57 -22.58 -19.01 11.47
CA GLN A 57 -23.75 -18.15 11.66
C GLN A 57 -24.95 -18.66 10.85
N GLU A 58 -24.75 -19.01 9.57
CA GLU A 58 -25.79 -19.57 8.69
C GLU A 58 -26.35 -20.89 9.25
N ASN A 59 -25.50 -21.79 9.76
CA ASN A 59 -25.95 -23.05 10.36
C ASN A 59 -26.65 -22.87 11.72
N ASN A 60 -26.42 -21.77 12.44
CA ASN A 60 -27.13 -21.47 13.69
C ASN A 60 -28.52 -20.86 13.42
N ASP A 61 -28.68 -20.14 12.31
CA ASP A 61 -29.96 -19.56 11.90
C ASP A 61 -30.97 -20.60 11.38
N ASP A 62 -30.52 -21.81 10.99
CA ASP A 62 -31.37 -22.94 10.60
C ASP A 62 -31.98 -23.72 11.78
N THR A 63 -31.76 -23.25 13.01
CA THR A 63 -32.39 -23.78 14.23
C THR A 63 -33.49 -22.86 14.78
N TYR A 64 -34.55 -22.63 13.99
CA TYR A 64 -35.90 -22.39 14.51
C TYR A 64 -37.00 -22.72 13.49
#